data_AF-A0A2S6SEG7-F1
#
_entry.id   AF-A0A2S6SEG7-F1
#
_cell.length_a   1.000
_cell.length_b   1.000
_cell.length_c   1.000
_cell.angle_alpha   90.00
_cell.angle_beta   90.00
_cell.angle_gamma   90.00
#
_symmetry.space_group_name_H-M   'P 1'
#
loop_
_entity.id
_entity.type
_entity.pdbx_description
1 polymer ?
#
loop_
_entity_poly.entity_id
_entity_poly.type
_entity_poly.pdbx_seq_one_letter_code
_entity_poly.pdbx_strand_id
1 'polypeptide(L)'
;YMGLLEIVTEPINDIQKIDTLKTFCDEKLGKGVIICKDTPGFLGNRVGVYAMQVAMTEAFKMGLTIEEADAVFGRPMGIPKTGVFGLYDLIGIDLMADVLKSFIKELPKEDSFHEVAQENPFIMNMIEDGYTGRKGKGGFYRMNKESGQKILEAINLKSGDYSPSKKIDLGIDDQVNIKNLISRNDKYGEYAWSVLSKIILYASSLIPDVTSEHNNIDEAIRLGFNWTMGPFEILDAISVKFFVEKDQNTKLNKFIREKYHGQNKEWYGVTQLYLDENLNTFRRITNIMGKESKDSAKIYNLGNNTSIVEFTTKANTLDDNSMHILSEASKNNLIIINGAMQFSAGVNLNYVMEYAKDGKWGEIEKFIFNFQQTCKNLKYSEFPVISAPSGLAIGGGFEVVCQSDYVVSHANVVLGLVETLVGLIPAGGGCKEMLWRWMQSEESNSDPNFAPLKVFDLIGYAKTATSPNEALPHKFLLEKDKVVINRDRLLYESEKLLEEIHKDYKPPKQPVFKLPGSAVRDKMHEILENLYKDTKILDHGLEVGKQLAFVLSGGNTSIDKELSEDDLYDLELEAFMNLVQMPKTQERIKHTLETGKPLVN
;
A
#
# COMPACT_ATOMS: atom_id res chain seq x y z
N TYR A 1 -6.75 -8.07 -0.23
CA TYR A 1 -7.37 -8.71 0.94
C TYR A 1 -8.64 -7.93 1.25
N MET A 2 -9.81 -8.57 1.34
CA MET A 2 -11.06 -7.90 1.72
C MET A 2 -11.13 -7.80 3.24
N GLY A 3 -11.17 -6.59 3.78
CA GLY A 3 -11.15 -6.33 5.22
C GLY A 3 -12.51 -6.49 5.88
N LEU A 4 -13.60 -6.31 5.13
CA LEU A 4 -14.95 -6.27 5.66
C LEU A 4 -15.46 -7.66 6.06
N LEU A 5 -16.09 -7.74 7.23
CA LEU A 5 -17.01 -8.80 7.60
C LEU A 5 -18.26 -8.17 8.22
N GLU A 6 -19.43 -8.47 7.68
CA GLU A 6 -20.70 -7.99 8.20
C GLU A 6 -21.37 -9.13 8.99
N ILE A 7 -21.76 -8.85 10.24
CA ILE A 7 -22.58 -9.75 11.05
C ILE A 7 -23.98 -9.17 11.10
N VAL A 8 -24.93 -9.93 10.58
CA VAL A 8 -26.35 -9.59 10.62
C VAL A 8 -26.91 -10.04 11.96
N THR A 9 -27.62 -9.15 12.63
CA THR A 9 -28.22 -9.44 13.93
C THR A 9 -29.68 -9.00 14.02
N GLU A 10 -30.46 -9.80 14.74
CA GLU A 10 -31.82 -9.56 15.17
C GLU A 10 -31.90 -9.54 16.72
N PRO A 11 -32.95 -8.95 17.31
CA PRO A 11 -33.14 -8.93 18.77
C PRO A 11 -33.21 -10.31 19.43
N ILE A 12 -33.47 -11.38 18.67
CA ILE A 12 -33.49 -12.76 19.18
C ILE A 12 -32.09 -13.38 19.33
N ASN A 13 -31.06 -12.77 18.74
CA ASN A 13 -29.70 -13.30 18.81
C ASN A 13 -29.07 -13.09 20.20
N ASP A 14 -28.26 -14.06 20.62
CA ASP A 14 -27.50 -14.01 21.86
C ASP A 14 -26.29 -13.09 21.71
N ILE A 15 -26.34 -11.94 22.38
CA ILE A 15 -25.31 -10.88 22.31
C ILE A 15 -23.92 -11.41 22.67
N GLN A 16 -23.80 -12.29 23.68
CA GLN A 16 -22.49 -12.81 24.10
C GLN A 16 -21.84 -13.66 23.01
N LYS A 17 -22.64 -14.41 22.25
CA LYS A 17 -22.14 -15.19 21.11
C LYS A 17 -21.74 -14.29 19.94
N ILE A 18 -22.49 -13.22 19.70
CA ILE A 18 -22.14 -12.23 18.68
C ILE A 18 -20.83 -11.54 19.03
N ASP A 19 -20.65 -11.12 20.28
CA ASP A 19 -19.40 -10.48 20.73
C ASP A 19 -18.22 -11.44 20.65
N THR A 20 -18.40 -12.70 21.03
CA THR A 20 -17.37 -13.74 20.89
C THR A 20 -16.97 -13.94 19.43
N LEU A 21 -17.94 -14.01 18.51
CA LEU A 21 -17.70 -14.13 17.08
C LEU A 21 -17.00 -12.87 16.53
N LYS A 22 -17.41 -11.68 16.98
CA LYS A 22 -16.80 -10.40 16.61
C LYS A 22 -15.33 -10.37 17.01
N THR A 23 -15.00 -10.68 18.25
CA THR A 23 -13.61 -10.73 18.74
C THR A 23 -12.78 -11.75 17.97
N PHE A 24 -13.33 -12.95 17.71
CA PHE A 24 -12.62 -13.96 16.92
C PHE A 24 -12.32 -13.48 15.50
N CYS A 25 -13.31 -12.90 14.81
CA CYS A 25 -13.15 -12.39 13.45
C CYS A 25 -12.18 -11.21 13.37
N ASP A 26 -12.20 -10.32 14.36
CA ASP A 26 -11.26 -9.21 14.47
C ASP A 26 -9.83 -9.72 14.73
N GLU A 27 -9.60 -10.48 15.80
CA GLU A 27 -8.26 -10.81 16.27
C GLU A 27 -7.62 -11.99 15.54
N LYS A 28 -8.40 -13.00 15.16
CA LYS A 28 -7.88 -14.24 14.54
C LYS A 28 -8.01 -14.24 13.03
N LEU A 29 -9.01 -13.56 12.47
CA LEU A 29 -9.19 -13.45 11.02
C LEU A 29 -8.78 -12.09 10.46
N GLY A 30 -8.48 -11.08 11.29
CA GLY A 30 -8.05 -9.76 10.83
C GLY A 30 -9.12 -9.02 10.05
N LYS A 31 -10.39 -9.15 10.45
CA LYS A 31 -11.54 -8.52 9.79
C LYS A 31 -11.99 -7.28 10.54
N GLY A 32 -12.38 -6.25 9.81
CA GLY A 32 -13.20 -5.18 10.37
C GLY A 32 -14.64 -5.66 10.42
N VAL A 33 -15.14 -5.90 11.64
CA VAL A 33 -16.43 -6.53 11.88
C VAL A 33 -17.51 -5.49 12.13
N ILE A 34 -18.47 -5.38 11.22
CA ILE A 34 -19.57 -4.42 11.30
C ILE A 34 -20.86 -5.16 11.61
N ILE A 35 -21.57 -4.71 12.64
CA ILE A 35 -22.90 -5.22 12.97
C ILE A 35 -23.94 -4.46 12.13
N CYS A 36 -24.82 -5.18 11.46
CA CYS A 36 -25.88 -4.61 10.63
C CYS A 36 -27.23 -5.30 10.87
N LYS A 37 -28.31 -4.62 10.49
CA LYS A 37 -29.67 -5.16 10.53
C LYS A 37 -29.92 -6.09 9.36
N ASP A 38 -30.85 -7.03 9.52
CA ASP A 38 -31.26 -7.92 8.44
C ASP A 38 -32.04 -7.15 7.37
N THR A 39 -31.32 -6.75 6.32
CA THR A 39 -31.88 -6.07 5.15
C THR A 39 -31.16 -6.56 3.89
N PRO A 40 -31.84 -6.59 2.72
CA PRO A 40 -31.22 -7.09 1.50
C PRO A 40 -29.95 -6.33 1.11
N GLY A 41 -28.85 -7.06 0.96
CA GLY A 41 -27.54 -6.50 0.54
C GLY A 41 -26.70 -5.87 1.67
N PHE A 42 -27.10 -6.01 2.93
CA PHE A 42 -26.36 -5.52 4.10
C PHE A 42 -25.95 -4.03 3.94
N LEU A 43 -24.79 -3.58 4.42
CA LEU A 43 -24.32 -2.20 4.22
C LEU A 43 -23.40 -2.08 3.02
N GLY A 44 -22.42 -2.97 2.92
CA GLY A 44 -21.39 -2.93 1.88
C GLY A 44 -21.99 -2.99 0.48
N ASN A 45 -22.75 -4.05 0.18
CA ASN A 45 -23.32 -4.22 -1.17
C ASN A 45 -24.41 -3.17 -1.44
N ARG A 46 -25.19 -2.78 -0.44
CA ARG A 46 -26.23 -1.76 -0.57
C ARG A 46 -25.67 -0.47 -1.16
N VAL A 47 -24.61 0.08 -0.56
CA VAL A 47 -24.02 1.35 -0.99
C VAL A 47 -23.03 1.14 -2.13
N GLY A 48 -22.22 0.08 -2.10
CA GLY A 48 -21.19 -0.15 -3.10
C GLY A 48 -21.74 -0.52 -4.47
N VAL A 49 -22.74 -1.41 -4.53
CA VAL A 49 -23.43 -1.74 -5.79
C VAL A 49 -24.19 -0.53 -6.32
N TYR A 50 -24.88 0.21 -5.44
CA TYR A 50 -25.56 1.45 -5.83
C TYR A 50 -24.58 2.46 -6.44
N ALA A 51 -23.42 2.68 -5.81
CA ALA A 51 -22.39 3.57 -6.32
C ALA A 51 -21.90 3.17 -7.73
N MET A 52 -21.69 1.88 -7.96
CA MET A 52 -21.34 1.36 -9.28
C MET A 52 -22.45 1.57 -10.33
N GLN A 53 -23.72 1.36 -9.96
CA GLN A 53 -24.85 1.59 -10.87
C GLN A 53 -25.01 3.07 -11.22
N VAL A 54 -24.89 3.96 -10.23
CA VAL A 54 -24.94 5.40 -10.44
C VAL A 54 -23.81 5.84 -11.36
N ALA A 55 -22.57 5.44 -11.08
CA ALA A 55 -21.41 5.81 -11.89
C ALA A 55 -21.59 5.38 -13.36
N MET A 56 -21.97 4.13 -13.59
CA MET A 56 -22.24 3.63 -14.94
C MET A 56 -23.39 4.41 -15.61
N THR A 57 -24.53 4.56 -14.93
CA THR A 57 -25.73 5.20 -15.49
C THR A 57 -25.48 6.67 -15.84
N GLU A 58 -24.76 7.40 -15.00
CA GLU A 58 -24.42 8.80 -15.27
C GLU A 58 -23.41 8.93 -16.41
N ALA A 59 -22.46 8.00 -16.54
CA ALA A 59 -21.54 7.99 -17.68
C ALA A 59 -22.29 7.80 -19.01
N PHE A 60 -23.28 6.89 -19.05
CA PHE A 60 -24.17 6.73 -20.21
C PHE A 60 -24.96 8.00 -20.52
N LYS A 61 -25.62 8.59 -19.51
CA LYS A 61 -26.43 9.81 -19.68
C LYS A 61 -25.62 10.99 -20.20
N MET A 62 -24.40 11.15 -19.71
CA MET A 62 -23.50 12.24 -20.07
C MET A 62 -22.68 11.95 -21.35
N GLY A 63 -22.77 10.74 -21.88
CA GLY A 63 -22.05 10.33 -23.10
C GLY A 63 -20.53 10.32 -22.94
N LEU A 64 -20.03 10.03 -21.73
CA LEU A 64 -18.61 9.85 -21.47
C LEU A 64 -18.10 8.56 -22.10
N THR A 65 -16.80 8.50 -22.42
CA THR A 65 -16.18 7.20 -22.72
C THR A 65 -15.96 6.40 -21.43
N ILE A 66 -15.76 5.08 -21.57
CA ILE A 66 -15.50 4.24 -20.39
C ILE A 66 -14.21 4.64 -19.67
N GLU A 67 -13.19 5.08 -20.41
CA GLU A 67 -11.92 5.51 -19.84
C GLU A 67 -12.05 6.85 -19.11
N GLU A 68 -12.88 7.76 -19.63
CA GLU A 68 -13.16 9.04 -18.96
C GLU A 68 -13.89 8.82 -17.62
N ALA A 69 -14.91 7.96 -17.63
CA ALA A 69 -15.64 7.61 -16.43
C ALA A 69 -14.75 6.90 -15.39
N ASP A 70 -13.91 5.95 -15.82
CA ASP A 70 -12.99 5.21 -14.95
C ASP A 70 -11.87 6.09 -14.39
N ALA A 71 -11.37 7.05 -15.19
CA ALA A 71 -10.37 8.00 -14.73
C ALA A 71 -10.91 8.91 -13.63
N VAL A 72 -12.17 9.35 -13.73
CA VAL A 72 -12.82 10.19 -12.72
C VAL A 72 -13.28 9.37 -11.51
N PHE A 73 -14.02 8.28 -11.73
CA PHE A 73 -14.45 7.31 -10.69
C PHE A 73 -13.31 6.36 -10.31
N GLY A 74 -12.17 6.93 -9.95
CA GLY A 74 -10.95 6.21 -9.62
C GLY A 74 -10.17 6.97 -8.56
N ARG A 75 -8.84 7.06 -8.73
CA ARG A 75 -7.96 7.72 -7.76
C ARG A 75 -8.40 9.14 -7.36
N PRO A 76 -8.89 10.01 -8.28
CA PRO A 76 -9.33 11.35 -7.91
C PRO A 76 -10.44 11.38 -6.86
N MET A 77 -11.29 10.35 -6.83
CA MET A 77 -12.36 10.18 -5.86
C MET A 77 -11.94 9.36 -4.63
N GLY A 78 -10.68 8.91 -4.56
CA GLY A 78 -10.27 7.96 -3.53
C GLY A 78 -10.77 6.53 -3.77
N ILE A 79 -11.10 6.18 -5.02
CA ILE A 79 -11.63 4.87 -5.42
C ILE A 79 -10.50 4.09 -6.12
N PRO A 80 -10.47 2.74 -6.07
CA PRO A 80 -9.47 1.96 -6.77
C PRO A 80 -9.33 2.34 -8.25
N LYS A 81 -8.10 2.34 -8.76
CA LYS A 81 -7.76 2.70 -10.16
C LYS A 81 -8.46 1.88 -11.25
N THR A 82 -9.11 0.79 -10.85
CA THR A 82 -9.87 -0.08 -11.76
C THR A 82 -11.07 0.65 -12.38
N GLY A 83 -11.55 1.73 -11.74
CA GLY A 83 -12.70 2.47 -12.25
C GLY A 83 -14.02 1.73 -12.03
N VAL A 84 -15.10 2.26 -12.60
CA VAL A 84 -16.41 1.61 -12.57
C VAL A 84 -16.47 0.47 -13.59
N PHE A 85 -16.18 0.73 -14.87
CA PHE A 85 -16.32 -0.24 -15.96
C PHE A 85 -15.28 -1.36 -15.85
N GLY A 86 -14.03 -1.03 -15.53
CA GLY A 86 -13.02 -2.05 -15.25
C GLY A 86 -13.37 -2.93 -14.04
N LEU A 87 -14.14 -2.43 -13.06
CA LEU A 87 -14.63 -3.20 -11.92
C LEU A 87 -15.79 -4.12 -12.32
N TYR A 88 -16.73 -3.66 -13.17
CA TYR A 88 -17.73 -4.56 -13.78
C TYR A 88 -17.07 -5.73 -14.50
N ASP A 89 -16.04 -5.46 -15.30
CA ASP A 89 -15.32 -6.52 -16.02
C ASP A 89 -14.60 -7.49 -15.08
N LEU A 90 -14.12 -6.99 -13.94
CA LEU A 90 -13.46 -7.81 -12.93
C LEU A 90 -14.45 -8.73 -12.20
N ILE A 91 -15.64 -8.21 -11.86
CA ILE A 91 -16.69 -8.98 -11.19
C ILE A 91 -17.32 -9.98 -12.17
N GLY A 92 -17.72 -9.50 -13.34
CA GLY A 92 -18.56 -10.20 -14.31
C GLY A 92 -19.82 -9.38 -14.57
N ILE A 93 -20.06 -8.99 -15.82
CA ILE A 93 -21.20 -8.14 -16.22
C ILE A 93 -22.52 -8.92 -16.04
N ASP A 94 -22.50 -10.21 -16.35
CA ASP A 94 -23.60 -11.16 -16.14
C ASP A 94 -23.94 -11.34 -14.67
N LEU A 95 -22.94 -11.55 -13.82
CA LEU A 95 -23.13 -11.67 -12.37
C LEU A 95 -23.72 -10.39 -11.78
N MET A 96 -23.29 -9.22 -12.26
CA MET A 96 -23.88 -7.95 -11.84
C MET A 96 -25.35 -7.84 -12.22
N ALA A 97 -25.75 -8.32 -13.40
CA ALA A 97 -27.17 -8.36 -13.79
C ALA A 97 -28.01 -9.22 -12.84
N ASP A 98 -27.49 -10.37 -12.41
CA ASP A 98 -28.16 -11.24 -11.44
C ASP A 98 -28.28 -10.59 -10.05
N VAL A 99 -27.22 -9.89 -9.60
CA VAL A 99 -27.24 -9.11 -8.36
C VAL A 99 -28.33 -8.03 -8.41
N LEU A 100 -28.45 -7.31 -9.52
CA LEU A 100 -29.48 -6.28 -9.69
C LEU A 100 -30.89 -6.84 -9.69
N LYS A 101 -31.12 -8.00 -10.34
CA LYS A 101 -32.41 -8.69 -10.29
C LYS A 101 -32.79 -9.07 -8.87
N SER A 102 -31.83 -9.53 -8.07
CA SER A 102 -32.06 -9.81 -6.65
C SER A 102 -32.46 -8.55 -5.88
N PHE A 103 -31.79 -7.42 -6.10
CA PHE A 103 -32.16 -6.16 -5.45
C PHE A 103 -33.55 -5.68 -5.88
N ILE A 104 -33.88 -5.71 -7.17
CA ILE A 104 -35.22 -5.32 -7.66
C ILE A 104 -36.30 -6.20 -7.01
N LYS A 105 -36.03 -7.48 -6.81
CA LYS A 105 -36.98 -8.41 -6.20
C LYS A 105 -37.17 -8.18 -4.70
N GLU A 106 -36.09 -8.00 -3.96
CA GLU A 106 -36.12 -8.04 -2.49
C GLU A 106 -36.30 -6.66 -1.85
N LEU A 107 -36.04 -5.56 -2.57
CA LEU A 107 -36.14 -4.21 -2.00
C LEU A 107 -37.55 -3.63 -2.04
N PRO A 108 -37.91 -2.79 -1.05
CA PRO A 108 -39.14 -2.01 -1.10
C PRO A 108 -39.24 -1.18 -2.39
N LYS A 109 -40.43 -1.07 -2.98
CA LYS A 109 -40.63 -0.35 -4.25
C LYS A 109 -40.24 1.13 -4.22
N GLU A 110 -40.33 1.75 -3.04
CA GLU A 110 -39.99 3.16 -2.83
C GLU A 110 -38.48 3.38 -2.65
N ASP A 111 -37.69 2.31 -2.62
CA ASP A 111 -36.25 2.42 -2.47
C ASP A 111 -35.61 2.99 -3.74
N SER A 112 -34.82 4.06 -3.59
CA SER A 112 -34.21 4.75 -4.73
C SER A 112 -33.19 3.91 -5.50
N PHE A 113 -32.77 2.76 -4.96
CA PHE A 113 -31.97 1.79 -5.71
C PHE A 113 -32.69 1.32 -6.99
N HIS A 114 -34.02 1.26 -6.99
CA HIS A 114 -34.80 0.87 -8.17
C HIS A 114 -34.57 1.80 -9.37
N GLU A 115 -34.23 3.08 -9.15
CA GLU A 115 -33.96 4.02 -10.25
C GLU A 115 -32.71 3.63 -11.06
N VAL A 116 -31.71 3.07 -10.38
CA VAL A 116 -30.39 2.78 -10.98
C VAL A 116 -30.20 1.31 -11.30
N ALA A 117 -31.07 0.43 -10.78
CA ALA A 117 -31.03 -1.00 -11.06
C ALA A 117 -31.74 -1.41 -12.36
N GLN A 118 -32.41 -0.47 -13.04
CA GLN A 118 -33.15 -0.76 -14.28
C GLN A 118 -32.26 -1.42 -15.34
N GLU A 119 -32.80 -2.40 -16.05
CA GLU A 119 -32.08 -3.09 -17.11
C GLU A 119 -31.67 -2.13 -18.23
N ASN A 120 -30.41 -2.22 -18.66
CA ASN A 120 -29.87 -1.45 -19.77
C ASN A 120 -29.75 -2.35 -21.01
N PRO A 121 -30.46 -2.06 -22.12
CA PRO A 121 -30.44 -2.90 -23.33
C PRO A 121 -29.04 -3.13 -23.89
N PHE A 122 -28.14 -2.13 -23.78
CA PHE A 122 -26.75 -2.29 -24.24
C PHE A 122 -26.03 -3.38 -23.46
N ILE A 123 -26.22 -3.42 -22.14
CA ILE A 123 -25.62 -4.41 -21.25
C ILE A 123 -26.19 -5.81 -21.50
N MET A 124 -27.50 -5.91 -21.72
CA MET A 124 -28.14 -7.18 -22.05
C MET A 124 -27.60 -7.77 -23.36
N ASN A 125 -27.48 -6.94 -24.41
CA ASN A 125 -26.90 -7.37 -25.68
C ASN A 125 -25.43 -7.83 -25.52
N MET A 126 -24.63 -7.10 -24.72
CA MET A 126 -23.25 -7.52 -24.44
C MET A 126 -23.20 -8.91 -23.80
N ILE A 127 -24.06 -9.19 -22.83
CA ILE A 127 -24.12 -10.50 -22.16
C ILE A 127 -24.52 -11.59 -23.16
N GLU A 128 -25.55 -11.35 -23.97
CA GLU A 128 -26.02 -12.29 -25.00
C GLU A 128 -24.93 -12.62 -26.04
N ASP A 129 -24.11 -11.62 -26.42
CA ASP A 129 -23.00 -11.78 -27.36
C ASP A 129 -21.76 -12.46 -26.74
N GLY A 130 -21.77 -12.72 -25.43
CA GLY A 130 -20.70 -13.37 -24.68
C GLY A 130 -19.61 -12.42 -24.15
N TYR A 131 -19.88 -11.11 -24.11
CA TYR A 131 -19.03 -10.10 -23.48
C TYR A 131 -19.37 -9.94 -21.99
N THR A 132 -18.97 -10.93 -21.19
CA THR A 132 -19.30 -11.01 -19.74
C THR A 132 -18.20 -10.46 -18.82
N GLY A 133 -17.17 -9.79 -19.36
CA GLY A 133 -16.02 -9.30 -18.62
C GLY A 133 -14.78 -10.17 -18.80
N ARG A 134 -13.90 -10.23 -17.79
CA ARG A 134 -12.57 -10.87 -17.89
C ARG A 134 -12.59 -12.39 -18.09
N LYS A 135 -13.71 -13.05 -17.81
CA LYS A 135 -13.88 -14.51 -17.96
C LYS A 135 -14.42 -14.93 -19.34
N GLY A 136 -14.92 -13.99 -20.14
CA GLY A 136 -15.53 -14.23 -21.45
C GLY A 136 -14.69 -13.68 -22.61
N LYS A 137 -15.37 -13.20 -23.67
CA LYS A 137 -14.72 -12.54 -24.83
C LYS A 137 -14.12 -11.15 -24.49
N GLY A 138 -14.25 -10.71 -23.24
CA GLY A 138 -14.04 -9.34 -22.79
C GLY A 138 -15.33 -8.77 -22.20
N GLY A 139 -15.31 -7.50 -21.80
CA GLY A 139 -16.49 -6.75 -21.39
C GLY A 139 -16.37 -5.32 -21.89
N PHE A 140 -16.46 -4.32 -21.03
CA PHE A 140 -16.21 -2.94 -21.44
C PHE A 140 -14.78 -2.76 -21.97
N TYR A 141 -13.83 -3.46 -21.38
CA TYR A 141 -12.49 -3.66 -21.90
C TYR A 141 -12.29 -5.08 -22.41
N ARG A 142 -11.43 -5.22 -23.43
CA ARG A 142 -10.97 -6.53 -23.88
C ARG A 142 -9.49 -6.49 -24.23
N MET A 143 -8.85 -7.66 -24.12
CA MET A 143 -7.45 -7.81 -24.51
C MET A 143 -7.35 -8.42 -25.91
N ASN A 144 -6.95 -7.61 -26.88
CA ASN A 144 -6.67 -8.07 -28.23
C ASN A 144 -5.18 -8.41 -28.40
N LYS A 145 -4.87 -9.33 -29.31
CA LYS A 145 -3.51 -9.69 -29.70
C LYS A 145 -3.30 -9.31 -31.15
N GLU A 146 -2.54 -8.25 -31.38
CA GLU A 146 -2.20 -7.78 -32.72
C GLU A 146 -0.68 -7.87 -32.90
N SER A 147 -0.22 -8.57 -33.94
CA SER A 147 1.23 -8.76 -34.22
C SER A 147 2.07 -9.26 -33.04
N GLY A 148 1.48 -10.10 -32.17
CA GLY A 148 2.13 -10.63 -30.97
C GLY A 148 2.16 -9.70 -29.76
N GLN A 149 1.70 -8.44 -29.91
CA GLN A 149 1.55 -7.49 -28.81
C GLN A 149 0.14 -7.53 -28.23
N LYS A 150 0.03 -7.40 -26.91
CA LYS A 150 -1.27 -7.29 -26.22
C LYS A 150 -1.72 -5.83 -26.24
N ILE A 151 -2.85 -5.54 -26.87
CA ILE A 151 -3.44 -4.20 -26.96
C ILE A 151 -4.77 -4.19 -26.20
N LEU A 152 -4.86 -3.31 -25.20
CA LEU A 152 -6.10 -3.11 -24.45
C LEU A 152 -7.05 -2.27 -25.30
N GLU A 153 -8.24 -2.80 -25.53
CA GLU A 153 -9.30 -2.11 -26.26
C GLU A 153 -10.46 -1.79 -25.32
N ALA A 154 -11.15 -0.70 -25.63
CA ALA A 154 -12.30 -0.17 -24.91
C ALA A 154 -13.51 -0.08 -25.85
N ILE A 155 -14.69 -0.46 -25.35
CA ILE A 155 -15.94 -0.39 -26.11
C ILE A 155 -16.46 1.05 -26.16
N ASN A 156 -16.97 1.46 -27.31
CA ASN A 156 -17.73 2.69 -27.45
C ASN A 156 -19.18 2.47 -26.99
N LEU A 157 -19.61 3.18 -25.94
CA LEU A 157 -20.95 3.03 -25.34
C LEU A 157 -22.12 3.40 -26.29
N LYS A 158 -21.87 3.99 -27.46
CA LYS A 158 -22.89 4.33 -28.47
C LYS A 158 -22.91 3.35 -29.64
N SER A 159 -21.74 3.02 -30.20
CA SER A 159 -21.67 2.14 -31.38
C SER A 159 -21.52 0.67 -31.05
N GLY A 160 -20.99 0.33 -29.87
CA GLY A 160 -20.62 -1.05 -29.51
C GLY A 160 -19.28 -1.51 -30.10
N ASP A 161 -18.58 -0.65 -30.85
CA ASP A 161 -17.29 -1.00 -31.45
C ASP A 161 -16.16 -0.85 -30.44
N TYR A 162 -15.16 -1.74 -30.55
CA TYR A 162 -13.93 -1.65 -29.77
C TYR A 162 -12.86 -0.87 -30.50
N SER A 163 -12.09 -0.10 -29.76
CA SER A 163 -10.89 0.59 -30.26
C SER A 163 -9.79 0.59 -29.21
N PRO A 164 -8.50 0.81 -29.59
CA PRO A 164 -7.41 0.88 -28.63
C PRO A 164 -7.70 1.89 -27.51
N SER A 165 -7.64 1.42 -26.27
CA SER A 165 -7.94 2.20 -25.08
C SER A 165 -6.93 3.33 -24.90
N LYS A 166 -7.43 4.49 -24.47
CA LYS A 166 -6.61 5.70 -24.28
C LYS A 166 -6.50 6.05 -22.80
N LYS A 167 -5.29 6.42 -22.38
CA LYS A 167 -5.08 7.00 -21.05
C LYS A 167 -5.69 8.40 -21.02
N ILE A 168 -6.59 8.63 -20.08
CA ILE A 168 -7.17 9.94 -19.82
C ILE A 168 -6.33 10.67 -18.77
N ASP A 169 -5.88 11.87 -19.12
CA ASP A 169 -5.27 12.81 -18.18
C ASP A 169 -6.30 13.87 -17.80
N LEU A 170 -6.60 13.96 -16.51
CA LEU A 170 -7.58 14.91 -15.95
C LEU A 170 -6.93 16.26 -15.59
N GLY A 171 -5.60 16.37 -15.68
CA GLY A 171 -4.85 17.56 -15.28
C GLY A 171 -4.96 17.83 -13.78
N ILE A 172 -4.97 16.77 -12.96
CA ILE A 172 -5.00 16.83 -11.50
C ILE A 172 -3.93 15.91 -10.92
N ASP A 173 -3.41 16.29 -9.76
CA ASP A 173 -2.42 15.49 -9.05
C ASP A 173 -3.02 14.14 -8.60
N ASP A 174 -2.14 13.18 -8.32
CA ASP A 174 -2.52 11.86 -7.78
C ASP A 174 -3.15 11.97 -6.36
N GLN A 175 -3.14 13.15 -5.72
CA GLN A 175 -3.72 13.37 -4.38
C GLN A 175 -5.24 13.57 -4.43
N VAL A 176 -5.95 12.89 -3.53
CA VAL A 176 -7.41 12.98 -3.42
C VAL A 176 -7.83 14.36 -2.92
N ASN A 177 -8.49 15.14 -3.78
CA ASN A 177 -9.12 16.41 -3.42
C ASN A 177 -10.53 16.48 -4.02
N ILE A 178 -11.48 15.87 -3.31
CA ILE A 178 -12.87 15.75 -3.76
C ILE A 178 -13.50 17.11 -4.01
N LYS A 179 -13.26 18.09 -3.12
CA LYS A 179 -13.85 19.43 -3.24
C LYS A 179 -13.39 20.15 -4.50
N ASN A 180 -12.11 20.05 -4.85
CA ASN A 180 -11.59 20.58 -6.11
C ASN A 180 -12.23 19.86 -7.30
N LEU A 181 -12.21 18.51 -7.30
CA LEU A 181 -12.76 17.70 -8.38
C LEU A 181 -14.21 18.06 -8.72
N ILE A 182 -15.10 18.09 -7.72
CA ILE A 182 -16.53 18.40 -7.93
C ILE A 182 -16.79 19.88 -8.23
N SER A 183 -15.80 20.77 -8.05
CA SER A 183 -15.90 22.20 -8.32
C SER A 183 -15.39 22.58 -9.71
N ARG A 184 -14.89 21.62 -10.50
CA ARG A 184 -14.48 21.88 -11.88
C ARG A 184 -15.67 22.28 -12.73
N ASN A 185 -15.45 23.24 -13.62
CA ASN A 185 -16.42 23.70 -14.61
C ASN A 185 -16.23 22.95 -15.94
N ASP A 186 -16.22 21.63 -15.88
CA ASP A 186 -16.14 20.75 -17.04
C ASP A 186 -16.96 19.48 -16.82
N LYS A 187 -17.05 18.66 -17.87
CA LYS A 187 -17.81 17.39 -17.83
C LYS A 187 -17.33 16.42 -16.74
N TYR A 188 -16.07 16.52 -16.30
CA TYR A 188 -15.51 15.65 -15.26
C TYR A 188 -15.98 16.08 -13.87
N GLY A 189 -16.00 17.39 -13.59
CA GLY A 189 -16.58 17.93 -12.36
C GLY A 189 -18.08 17.70 -12.26
N GLU A 190 -18.80 17.85 -13.37
CA GLU A 190 -20.23 17.56 -13.46
C GLU A 190 -20.53 16.07 -13.19
N TYR A 191 -19.79 15.16 -13.84
CA TYR A 191 -19.93 13.72 -13.61
C TYR A 191 -19.59 13.36 -12.16
N ALA A 192 -18.49 13.90 -11.63
CA ALA A 192 -18.08 13.65 -10.26
C ALA A 192 -19.14 14.10 -9.25
N TRP A 193 -19.70 15.29 -9.43
CA TRP A 193 -20.79 15.79 -8.59
C TRP A 193 -22.07 14.96 -8.73
N SER A 194 -22.47 14.62 -9.95
CA SER A 194 -23.69 13.82 -10.18
C SER A 194 -23.62 12.45 -9.49
N VAL A 195 -22.46 11.81 -9.55
CA VAL A 195 -22.24 10.49 -8.95
C VAL A 195 -22.16 10.57 -7.43
N LEU A 196 -21.27 11.40 -6.89
CA LEU A 196 -21.05 11.48 -5.43
C LEU A 196 -22.29 11.99 -4.69
N SER A 197 -23.04 12.94 -5.26
CA SER A 197 -24.24 13.46 -4.60
C SER A 197 -25.31 12.40 -4.44
N LYS A 198 -25.55 11.59 -5.47
CA LYS A 198 -26.50 10.45 -5.40
C LYS A 198 -26.06 9.40 -4.40
N ILE A 199 -24.76 9.10 -4.33
CA ILE A 199 -24.21 8.13 -3.36
C ILE A 199 -24.42 8.62 -1.92
N ILE A 200 -24.11 9.89 -1.64
CA ILE A 200 -24.30 10.48 -0.31
C ILE A 200 -25.78 10.50 0.08
N LEU A 201 -26.66 10.93 -0.83
CA LEU A 201 -28.11 10.95 -0.59
C LEU A 201 -28.67 9.55 -0.33
N TYR A 202 -28.20 8.57 -1.11
CA TYR A 202 -28.60 7.17 -0.93
C TYR A 202 -28.11 6.62 0.41
N ALA A 203 -26.82 6.72 0.72
CA ALA A 203 -26.26 6.29 2.00
C ALA A 203 -26.99 6.93 3.19
N SER A 204 -27.31 8.23 3.09
CA SER A 204 -28.06 8.97 4.10
C SER A 204 -29.51 8.48 4.26
N SER A 205 -30.13 7.96 3.20
CA SER A 205 -31.49 7.41 3.25
C SER A 205 -31.57 6.05 3.98
N LEU A 206 -30.43 5.37 4.14
CA LEU A 206 -30.35 4.09 4.85
C LEU A 206 -30.34 4.25 6.37
N ILE A 207 -30.28 5.48 6.87
CA ILE A 207 -30.25 5.79 8.31
C ILE A 207 -31.65 6.24 8.76
N PRO A 208 -32.22 5.67 9.84
CA PRO A 208 -31.65 4.64 10.72
C PRO A 208 -32.03 3.19 10.33
N ASP A 209 -32.74 3.01 9.21
CA ASP A 209 -33.49 1.79 8.92
C ASP A 209 -32.59 0.57 8.67
N VAL A 210 -31.46 0.75 7.98
CA VAL A 210 -30.45 -0.30 7.74
C VAL A 210 -29.36 -0.28 8.82
N THR A 211 -28.94 0.90 9.27
CA THR A 211 -28.01 1.08 10.39
C THR A 211 -28.33 2.38 11.14
N SER A 212 -28.18 2.37 12.46
CA SER A 212 -28.26 3.61 13.26
C SER A 212 -26.97 4.44 13.21
N GLU A 213 -25.83 3.79 12.98
CA GLU A 213 -24.51 4.42 12.98
C GLU A 213 -24.07 4.72 11.54
N HIS A 214 -23.88 6.01 11.22
CA HIS A 214 -23.39 6.43 9.90
C HIS A 214 -21.98 5.92 9.61
N ASN A 215 -21.11 5.82 10.63
CA ASN A 215 -19.75 5.32 10.46
C ASN A 215 -19.72 3.88 9.93
N ASN A 216 -20.71 3.04 10.24
CA ASN A 216 -20.76 1.66 9.73
C ASN A 216 -20.86 1.61 8.20
N ILE A 217 -21.55 2.56 7.56
CA ILE A 217 -21.62 2.64 6.09
C ILE A 217 -20.24 2.99 5.52
N ASP A 218 -19.57 3.97 6.12
CA ASP A 218 -18.27 4.40 5.65
C ASP A 218 -17.23 3.28 5.79
N GLU A 219 -17.17 2.64 6.94
CA GLU A 219 -16.24 1.53 7.17
C GLU A 219 -16.56 0.32 6.28
N ALA A 220 -17.84 0.04 6.00
CA ALA A 220 -18.22 -1.01 5.05
C ALA A 220 -17.68 -0.72 3.64
N ILE A 221 -17.80 0.53 3.17
CA ILE A 221 -17.31 0.93 1.84
C ILE A 221 -15.78 0.94 1.78
N ARG A 222 -15.12 1.38 2.85
CA ARG A 222 -13.65 1.35 2.92
C ARG A 222 -13.10 -0.07 2.96
N LEU A 223 -13.64 -0.92 3.83
CA LEU A 223 -13.14 -2.28 4.06
C LEU A 223 -13.57 -3.27 2.98
N GLY A 224 -14.73 -3.03 2.35
CA GLY A 224 -15.33 -3.90 1.34
C GLY A 224 -14.97 -3.49 -0.10
N PHE A 225 -14.97 -2.18 -0.38
CA PHE A 225 -14.76 -1.64 -1.73
C PHE A 225 -13.42 -0.90 -1.88
N ASN A 226 -12.58 -0.86 -0.84
CA ASN A 226 -11.26 -0.22 -0.82
C ASN A 226 -11.28 1.28 -1.16
N TRP A 227 -12.33 1.98 -0.75
CA TRP A 227 -12.35 3.44 -0.86
C TRP A 227 -11.46 4.08 0.22
N THR A 228 -10.85 5.22 -0.10
CA THR A 228 -10.06 5.99 0.86
C THR A 228 -10.93 6.81 1.80
N MET A 229 -12.19 7.05 1.47
CA MET A 229 -13.18 7.77 2.28
C MET A 229 -14.57 7.17 2.02
N GLY A 230 -15.38 6.98 3.06
CA GLY A 230 -16.80 6.62 2.89
C GLY A 230 -17.68 7.82 2.53
N PRO A 231 -18.95 7.61 2.14
CA PRO A 231 -19.87 8.70 1.79
C PRO A 231 -19.99 9.82 2.84
N PHE A 232 -20.00 9.50 4.13
CA PHE A 232 -20.15 10.49 5.19
C PHE A 232 -18.83 11.22 5.50
N GLU A 233 -17.68 10.54 5.42
CA GLU A 233 -16.36 11.18 5.41
C GLU A 233 -16.22 12.15 4.24
N ILE A 234 -16.69 11.77 3.05
CA ILE A 234 -16.70 12.66 1.88
C ILE A 234 -17.57 13.89 2.14
N LEU A 235 -18.78 13.69 2.67
CA LEU A 235 -19.69 14.78 3.03
C LEU A 235 -19.07 15.74 4.06
N ASP A 236 -18.36 15.20 5.05
CA ASP A 236 -17.67 15.99 6.06
C ASP A 236 -16.54 16.82 5.43
N ALA A 237 -15.70 16.18 4.60
CA ALA A 237 -14.56 16.83 3.96
C ALA A 237 -14.94 17.94 2.98
N ILE A 238 -16.05 17.80 2.24
CA ILE A 238 -16.55 18.87 1.37
C ILE A 238 -17.36 19.93 2.14
N SER A 239 -17.81 19.58 3.35
CA SER A 239 -18.79 20.25 4.21
C SER A 239 -20.25 20.05 3.77
N VAL A 240 -21.10 19.76 4.76
CA VAL A 240 -22.56 19.66 4.62
C VAL A 240 -23.15 20.93 4.01
N LYS A 241 -22.64 22.10 4.38
CA LYS A 241 -23.11 23.38 3.85
C LYS A 241 -22.85 23.49 2.36
N PHE A 242 -21.62 23.19 1.93
CA PHE A 242 -21.25 23.23 0.52
C PHE A 242 -22.10 22.23 -0.29
N PHE A 243 -22.28 21.02 0.24
CA PHE A 243 -23.09 19.99 -0.40
C PHE A 243 -24.52 20.47 -0.66
N VAL A 244 -25.18 20.99 0.38
CA VAL A 244 -26.58 21.45 0.32
C VAL A 244 -26.75 22.64 -0.63
N GLU A 245 -25.84 23.61 -0.59
CA GLU A 245 -25.88 24.78 -1.46
C GLU A 245 -25.65 24.41 -2.93
N LYS A 246 -24.73 23.47 -3.21
CA LYS A 246 -24.46 22.99 -4.57
C LYS A 246 -25.60 22.14 -5.13
N ASP A 247 -26.35 21.43 -4.28
CA ASP A 247 -27.57 20.67 -4.66
C ASP A 247 -28.82 21.56 -4.80
N GLN A 248 -28.69 22.88 -4.59
CA GLN A 248 -29.78 23.84 -4.67
C GLN A 248 -30.97 23.51 -3.74
N ASN A 249 -30.73 22.78 -2.65
CA ASN A 249 -31.75 22.32 -1.69
C ASN A 249 -32.86 21.41 -2.26
N THR A 250 -32.64 20.73 -3.38
CA THR A 250 -33.75 20.10 -4.12
C THR A 250 -34.12 18.70 -3.62
N LYS A 251 -33.18 17.91 -3.06
CA LYS A 251 -33.41 16.49 -2.74
C LYS A 251 -32.88 16.04 -1.36
N LEU A 252 -32.98 16.89 -0.34
CA LEU A 252 -32.46 16.57 0.99
C LEU A 252 -33.38 15.63 1.77
N ASN A 253 -32.87 14.47 2.19
CA ASN A 253 -33.52 13.60 3.18
C ASN A 253 -33.36 14.13 4.61
N LYS A 254 -34.02 13.47 5.57
CA LYS A 254 -34.07 13.88 6.97
C LYS A 254 -32.66 14.02 7.58
N PHE A 255 -31.79 13.02 7.36
CA PHE A 255 -30.42 13.01 7.91
C PHE A 255 -29.62 14.25 7.49
N ILE A 256 -29.56 14.55 6.19
CA ILE A 256 -28.80 15.71 5.70
C ILE A 256 -29.38 17.03 6.20
N ARG A 257 -30.72 17.17 6.24
CA ARG A 257 -31.37 18.38 6.76
C ARG A 257 -31.02 18.63 8.22
N GLU A 258 -31.05 17.60 9.05
CA GLU A 258 -30.69 17.70 10.47
C GLU A 258 -29.24 18.14 10.66
N LYS A 259 -28.30 17.62 9.86
CA LYS A 259 -26.89 18.03 9.92
C LYS A 259 -26.68 19.46 9.40
N TYR A 260 -27.39 19.87 8.36
CA TYR A 260 -27.29 21.22 7.78
C TYR A 260 -27.80 22.31 8.73
N HIS A 261 -28.92 22.06 9.42
CA HIS A 261 -29.49 23.00 10.39
C HIS A 261 -28.92 22.86 11.81
N GLY A 262 -28.17 21.80 12.07
CA GLY A 262 -27.53 21.55 13.36
C GLY A 262 -26.50 22.63 13.71
N GLN A 263 -26.36 22.92 15.00
CA GLN A 263 -25.33 23.85 15.51
C GLN A 263 -23.96 23.19 15.67
N ASN A 264 -23.89 21.86 15.60
CA ASN A 264 -22.64 21.12 15.77
C ASN A 264 -21.83 21.12 14.47
N LYS A 265 -20.68 21.79 14.47
CA LYS A 265 -19.73 21.82 13.35
C LYS A 265 -18.96 20.49 13.19
N GLU A 266 -18.82 19.72 14.26
CA GLU A 266 -18.11 18.42 14.29
C GLU A 266 -19.14 17.28 14.40
N TRP A 267 -19.88 17.06 13.32
CA TRP A 267 -21.00 16.11 13.31
C TRP A 267 -20.59 14.67 13.03
N TYR A 268 -19.45 14.46 12.36
CA TYR A 268 -18.99 13.14 11.94
C TYR A 268 -18.42 12.32 13.11
N GLY A 269 -17.71 12.98 14.03
CA GLY A 269 -17.14 12.36 15.24
C GLY A 269 -15.89 11.53 14.95
N VAL A 270 -15.82 10.33 15.52
CA VAL A 270 -14.65 9.44 15.47
C VAL A 270 -14.82 8.36 14.40
N THR A 271 -13.73 7.98 13.73
CA THR A 271 -13.70 6.87 12.75
C THR A 271 -13.54 5.50 13.42
N GLN A 272 -13.92 4.44 12.69
CA GLN A 272 -13.76 3.04 13.11
C GLN A 272 -14.50 2.71 14.42
N LEU A 273 -15.74 3.18 14.59
CA LEU A 273 -16.55 2.92 15.80
C LEU A 273 -16.84 1.43 16.03
N TYR A 274 -16.64 0.59 15.00
CA TYR A 274 -16.79 -0.84 15.12
C TYR A 274 -15.68 -1.50 15.98
N LEU A 275 -14.54 -0.83 16.19
CA LEU A 275 -13.44 -1.26 17.05
C LEU A 275 -13.63 -0.76 18.49
N ASP A 276 -13.04 -1.48 19.46
CA ASP A 276 -12.98 -1.06 20.87
C ASP A 276 -12.48 0.40 20.98
N GLU A 277 -13.10 1.19 21.86
CA GLU A 277 -12.76 2.60 22.06
C GLU A 277 -11.34 2.81 22.61
N ASN A 278 -10.81 1.83 23.35
CA ASN A 278 -9.46 1.86 23.92
C ASN A 278 -8.39 1.47 22.91
N LEU A 279 -8.77 1.05 21.70
CA LEU A 279 -7.83 0.65 20.67
C LEU A 279 -7.35 1.85 19.85
N ASN A 280 -6.09 2.21 20.06
CA ASN A 280 -5.41 3.23 19.26
C ASN A 280 -5.04 2.66 17.88
N THR A 281 -5.82 3.03 16.86
CA THR A 281 -5.44 2.77 15.47
C THR A 281 -4.64 3.94 14.93
N PHE A 282 -3.76 3.65 13.96
CA PHE A 282 -3.04 4.70 13.24
C PHE A 282 -4.01 5.69 12.58
N ARG A 283 -5.09 5.20 11.99
CA ARG A 283 -6.09 6.07 11.34
C ARG A 283 -6.80 7.01 12.32
N ARG A 284 -7.22 6.54 13.51
CA ARG A 284 -7.83 7.40 14.54
C ARG A 284 -6.87 8.51 14.97
N ILE A 285 -5.61 8.16 15.20
CA ILE A 285 -4.56 9.10 15.63
C ILE A 285 -4.30 10.17 14.56
N THR A 286 -4.11 9.76 13.30
CA THR A 286 -3.82 10.70 12.20
C THR A 286 -4.98 11.65 11.87
N ASN A 287 -6.22 11.31 12.26
CA ASN A 287 -7.38 12.18 12.09
C ASN A 287 -7.46 13.28 13.16
N ILE A 288 -6.94 13.03 14.36
CA ILE A 288 -7.01 13.96 15.50
C ILE A 288 -5.78 14.87 15.56
N MET A 289 -4.61 14.32 15.25
CA MET A 289 -3.36 15.03 15.44
C MET A 289 -3.03 15.97 14.28
N GLY A 290 -2.65 17.20 14.63
CA GLY A 290 -2.13 18.19 13.69
C GLY A 290 -0.91 17.64 12.93
N LYS A 291 -0.85 17.95 11.63
CA LYS A 291 0.21 17.45 10.73
C LYS A 291 1.40 18.40 10.77
N GLU A 292 2.53 17.97 11.32
CA GLU A 292 3.81 18.52 10.90
C GLU A 292 4.26 17.76 9.65
N SER A 293 3.87 18.29 8.49
CA SER A 293 4.26 17.74 7.19
C SER A 293 5.60 18.31 6.78
N LYS A 294 6.56 17.43 6.49
CA LYS A 294 7.73 17.74 5.68
C LYS A 294 7.61 16.89 4.41
N ASP A 295 8.02 17.39 3.25
CA ASP A 295 7.56 16.91 1.92
C ASP A 295 7.54 15.38 1.68
N SER A 296 8.39 14.61 2.38
CA SER A 296 8.57 13.16 2.14
C SER A 296 8.13 12.25 3.29
N ALA A 297 7.87 12.78 4.50
CA ALA A 297 7.33 12.04 5.63
C ALA A 297 6.65 12.95 6.67
N LYS A 298 5.82 12.37 7.53
CA LYS A 298 5.15 13.04 8.65
C LYS A 298 5.60 12.47 9.97
N ILE A 299 5.69 13.35 10.98
CA ILE A 299 5.92 12.96 12.38
C ILE A 299 4.65 13.24 13.19
N TYR A 300 4.26 12.29 14.03
CA TYR A 300 3.18 12.44 15.01
C TYR A 300 3.72 12.19 16.42
N ASN A 301 3.52 13.12 17.34
CA ASN A 301 3.98 12.98 18.74
C ASN A 301 2.87 12.44 19.66
N LEU A 302 2.95 11.18 20.08
CA LEU A 302 1.93 10.53 20.92
C LEU A 302 1.97 10.93 22.40
N GLY A 303 2.87 11.84 22.79
CA GLY A 303 3.21 12.05 24.19
C GLY A 303 4.16 10.96 24.70
N ASN A 304 4.49 10.99 26.00
CA ASN A 304 5.39 10.00 26.65
C ASN A 304 6.71 9.76 25.88
N ASN A 305 7.29 10.82 25.31
CA ASN A 305 8.50 10.75 24.50
C ASN A 305 8.40 9.73 23.34
N THR A 306 7.23 9.63 22.70
CA THR A 306 6.99 8.69 21.60
C THR A 306 6.58 9.42 20.33
N SER A 307 7.28 9.10 19.24
CA SER A 307 7.08 9.63 17.90
C SER A 307 6.62 8.51 16.96
N ILE A 308 5.70 8.83 16.05
CA ILE A 308 5.37 8.00 14.89
C ILE A 308 5.92 8.68 13.63
N VAL A 309 6.51 7.91 12.72
CA VAL A 309 6.85 8.37 11.37
C VAL A 309 6.02 7.62 10.32
N GLU A 310 5.41 8.38 9.40
CA GLU A 310 4.76 7.90 8.19
C GLU A 310 5.44 8.49 6.95
N PHE A 311 5.91 7.64 6.03
CA PHE A 311 6.36 8.09 4.70
C PHE A 311 5.20 8.52 3.79
N THR A 312 5.38 9.59 3.02
CA THR A 312 4.27 10.20 2.24
C THR A 312 4.56 10.35 0.74
N THR A 313 5.75 10.01 0.29
CA THR A 313 6.11 9.99 -1.12
C THR A 313 5.27 8.96 -1.90
N LYS A 314 5.30 9.03 -3.23
CA LYS A 314 4.63 8.05 -4.07
C LYS A 314 5.18 6.65 -3.79
N ALA A 315 4.28 5.71 -3.48
CA ALA A 315 4.65 4.36 -3.07
C ALA A 315 5.54 4.29 -1.81
N ASN A 316 5.57 5.35 -1.01
CA ASN A 316 6.34 5.49 0.22
C ASN A 316 7.85 5.24 0.00
N THR A 317 8.36 5.66 -1.15
CA THR A 317 9.79 5.55 -1.47
C THR A 317 10.64 6.55 -0.67
N LEU A 318 11.88 6.16 -0.37
CA LEU A 318 12.76 6.89 0.54
C LEU A 318 13.67 7.88 -0.20
N ASP A 319 13.80 9.08 0.33
CA ASP A 319 14.72 10.15 -0.09
C ASP A 319 15.41 10.81 1.13
N ASP A 320 16.31 11.77 0.88
CA ASP A 320 17.11 12.43 1.93
C ASP A 320 16.24 13.08 3.02
N ASN A 321 15.11 13.68 2.64
CA ASN A 321 14.20 14.31 3.60
C ASN A 321 13.51 13.26 4.49
N SER A 322 13.05 12.15 3.92
CA SER A 322 12.49 11.05 4.72
C SER A 322 13.52 10.45 5.70
N MET A 323 14.79 10.38 5.31
CA MET A 323 15.88 9.89 6.16
C MET A 323 16.20 10.88 7.29
N HIS A 324 16.27 12.17 6.97
CA HIS A 324 16.45 13.22 7.97
C HIS A 324 15.32 13.19 9.02
N ILE A 325 14.07 13.01 8.58
CA ILE A 325 12.91 12.90 9.46
C ILE A 325 13.00 11.68 10.40
N LEU A 326 13.37 10.51 9.87
CA LEU A 326 13.59 9.33 10.69
C LEU A 326 14.69 9.56 11.74
N SER A 327 15.81 10.14 11.33
CA SER A 327 16.93 10.40 12.24
C SER A 327 16.58 11.44 13.33
N GLU A 328 15.72 12.41 13.04
CA GLU A 328 15.24 13.34 14.06
C GLU A 328 14.25 12.66 15.01
N ALA A 329 13.35 11.83 14.48
CA ALA A 329 12.34 11.12 15.26
C ALA A 329 12.92 10.03 16.17
N SER A 330 14.08 9.46 15.81
CA SER A 330 14.76 8.42 16.59
C SER A 330 15.38 8.93 17.90
N LYS A 331 15.34 10.24 18.16
CA LYS A 331 15.71 10.85 19.45
C LYS A 331 14.65 10.63 20.54
N ASN A 332 13.55 9.97 20.18
CA ASN A 332 12.43 9.56 21.02
C ASN A 332 12.16 8.07 20.81
N ASN A 333 11.28 7.46 21.61
CA ASN A 333 10.71 6.17 21.25
C ASN A 333 10.07 6.31 19.86
N LEU A 334 10.36 5.39 18.94
CA LEU A 334 9.96 5.56 17.54
C LEU A 334 9.14 4.37 17.05
N ILE A 335 7.97 4.66 16.48
CA ILE A 335 7.18 3.71 15.70
C ILE A 335 7.16 4.17 14.23
N ILE A 336 7.60 3.32 13.31
CA ILE A 336 7.56 3.60 11.87
C ILE A 336 6.39 2.82 11.27
N ILE A 337 5.39 3.50 10.71
CA ILE A 337 4.16 2.87 10.21
C ILE A 337 3.54 3.70 9.09
N ASN A 338 2.88 3.04 8.13
CA ASN A 338 2.15 3.70 7.04
C ASN A 338 0.69 3.29 7.00
N GLY A 339 -0.21 4.26 6.77
CA GLY A 339 -1.63 4.01 6.51
C GLY A 339 -1.91 3.54 5.08
N ALA A 340 -1.02 3.85 4.13
CA ALA A 340 -1.10 3.43 2.73
C ALA A 340 -0.90 1.92 2.53
N MET A 341 -1.20 1.37 1.35
CA MET A 341 -1.19 -0.08 1.09
C MET A 341 0.15 -0.79 1.37
N GLN A 342 1.26 -0.08 1.19
CA GLN A 342 2.61 -0.57 1.45
C GLN A 342 3.29 0.25 2.54
N PHE A 343 4.32 -0.31 3.17
CA PHE A 343 5.21 0.38 4.08
C PHE A 343 6.18 1.25 3.28
N SER A 344 7.02 0.62 2.45
CA SER A 344 7.93 1.31 1.53
C SER A 344 8.34 0.40 0.38
N ALA A 345 8.36 0.97 -0.84
CA ALA A 345 8.84 0.29 -2.04
C ALA A 345 10.37 0.40 -2.24
N GLY A 346 11.11 0.98 -1.29
CA GLY A 346 12.55 1.18 -1.37
C GLY A 346 12.95 2.63 -1.62
N VAL A 347 14.20 2.86 -2.04
CA VAL A 347 14.71 4.19 -2.38
C VAL A 347 13.95 4.77 -3.58
N ASN A 348 13.74 6.09 -3.58
CA ASN A 348 13.19 6.82 -4.70
C ASN A 348 14.20 6.85 -5.86
N LEU A 349 14.06 5.92 -6.79
CA LEU A 349 14.96 5.84 -7.96
C LEU A 349 14.82 7.04 -8.90
N ASN A 350 13.69 7.75 -8.93
CA ASN A 350 13.60 9.00 -9.71
C ASN A 350 14.52 10.06 -9.13
N TYR A 351 14.51 10.21 -7.80
CA TYR A 351 15.40 11.13 -7.07
C TYR A 351 16.88 10.83 -7.35
N VAL A 352 17.29 9.56 -7.31
CA VAL A 352 18.67 9.16 -7.66
C VAL A 352 19.00 9.46 -9.13
N MET A 353 18.07 9.15 -10.05
CA MET A 353 18.28 9.35 -11.48
C MET A 353 18.32 10.82 -11.90
N GLU A 354 17.68 11.72 -11.15
CA GLU A 354 17.78 13.17 -11.40
C GLU A 354 19.22 13.66 -11.22
N TYR A 355 19.89 13.26 -10.13
CA TYR A 355 21.31 13.59 -9.93
C TYR A 355 22.23 12.88 -10.93
N ALA A 356 21.96 11.61 -11.24
CA ALA A 356 22.78 10.83 -12.17
C ALA A 356 22.79 11.43 -13.58
N LYS A 357 21.63 11.92 -14.07
CA LYS A 357 21.51 12.61 -15.37
C LYS A 357 22.38 13.86 -15.46
N ASP A 358 22.50 14.58 -14.35
CA ASP A 358 23.31 15.80 -14.25
C ASP A 358 24.79 15.52 -13.91
N GLY A 359 25.18 14.25 -13.74
CA GLY A 359 26.54 13.87 -13.32
C GLY A 359 26.88 14.31 -11.88
N LYS A 360 25.88 14.56 -11.04
CA LYS A 360 26.03 15.02 -9.64
C LYS A 360 26.28 13.84 -8.69
N TRP A 361 27.35 13.10 -8.91
CA TRP A 361 27.68 11.88 -8.14
C TRP A 361 27.83 12.11 -6.64
N GLY A 362 28.42 13.24 -6.25
CA GLY A 362 28.60 13.59 -4.83
C GLY A 362 27.28 13.79 -4.07
N GLU A 363 26.19 14.17 -4.74
CA GLU A 363 24.87 14.27 -4.11
C GLU A 363 24.26 12.89 -3.88
N ILE A 364 24.49 11.94 -4.81
CA ILE A 364 24.08 10.53 -4.64
C ILE A 364 24.86 9.89 -3.49
N GLU A 365 26.18 10.06 -3.49
CA GLU A 365 27.06 9.53 -2.43
C GLU A 365 26.65 10.08 -1.05
N LYS A 366 26.44 11.39 -0.95
CA LYS A 366 25.97 12.05 0.27
C LYS A 366 24.61 11.51 0.73
N PHE A 367 23.67 11.30 -0.19
CA PHE A 367 22.37 10.72 0.14
C PHE A 367 22.50 9.29 0.70
N ILE A 368 23.28 8.41 0.05
CA ILE A 368 23.49 7.04 0.55
C ILE A 368 24.19 7.06 1.89
N PHE A 369 25.23 7.90 2.06
CA PHE A 369 25.89 8.08 3.35
C PHE A 369 24.91 8.53 4.45
N ASN A 370 24.07 9.53 4.18
CA ASN A 370 23.04 9.98 5.12
C ASN A 370 22.02 8.88 5.46
N PHE A 371 21.66 8.05 4.48
CA PHE A 371 20.80 6.90 4.71
C PHE A 371 21.49 5.90 5.66
N GLN A 372 22.75 5.54 5.42
CA GLN A 372 23.51 4.68 6.33
C GLN A 372 23.59 5.26 7.75
N GLN A 373 23.86 6.56 7.90
CA GLN A 373 23.87 7.21 9.21
C GLN A 373 22.50 7.16 9.88
N THR A 374 21.41 7.35 9.12
CA THR A 374 20.05 7.21 9.64
C THR A 374 19.80 5.80 10.14
N CYS A 375 20.14 4.77 9.36
CA CYS A 375 20.03 3.37 9.76
C CYS A 375 20.84 3.05 11.04
N LYS A 376 22.05 3.59 11.17
CA LYS A 376 22.84 3.49 12.42
C LYS A 376 22.12 4.19 13.59
N ASN A 377 21.59 5.38 13.37
CA ASN A 377 20.87 6.13 14.41
C ASN A 377 19.60 5.41 14.87
N LEU A 378 18.91 4.70 13.97
CA LEU A 378 17.79 3.83 14.34
C LEU A 378 18.28 2.68 15.22
N LYS A 379 19.26 1.91 14.74
CA LYS A 379 19.76 0.70 15.41
C LYS A 379 20.41 0.97 16.76
N TYR A 380 21.07 2.11 16.92
CA TYR A 380 21.81 2.45 18.14
C TYR A 380 21.16 3.57 18.96
N SER A 381 19.89 3.89 18.69
CA SER A 381 19.17 4.87 19.49
C SER A 381 19.09 4.43 20.95
N GLU A 382 19.23 5.39 21.86
CA GLU A 382 18.97 5.23 23.30
C GLU A 382 17.49 4.93 23.59
N PHE A 383 16.61 5.14 22.62
CA PHE A 383 15.19 4.84 22.68
C PHE A 383 14.83 3.70 21.72
N PRO A 384 13.92 2.79 22.11
CA PRO A 384 13.50 1.70 21.22
C PRO A 384 12.87 2.19 19.92
N VAL A 385 13.24 1.52 18.83
CA VAL A 385 12.67 1.72 17.49
C VAL A 385 11.89 0.49 17.05
N ILE A 386 10.61 0.67 16.71
CA ILE A 386 9.72 -0.37 16.21
C ILE A 386 9.28 -0.04 14.79
N SER A 387 9.54 -0.94 13.84
CA SER A 387 8.92 -0.87 12.51
C SER A 387 7.64 -1.70 12.49
N ALA A 388 6.55 -1.14 11.97
CA ALA A 388 5.26 -1.82 11.83
C ALA A 388 4.83 -1.97 10.34
N PRO A 389 5.54 -2.78 9.54
CA PRO A 389 5.32 -2.85 8.11
C PRO A 389 4.04 -3.61 7.74
N SER A 390 3.38 -3.13 6.68
CA SER A 390 2.32 -3.84 5.97
C SER A 390 2.49 -3.68 4.46
N GLY A 391 2.05 -4.66 3.67
CA GLY A 391 2.32 -4.68 2.23
C GLY A 391 3.83 -4.72 1.93
N LEU A 392 4.28 -3.99 0.89
CA LEU A 392 5.70 -3.99 0.51
C LEU A 392 6.54 -3.24 1.54
N ALA A 393 7.62 -3.88 2.00
CA ALA A 393 8.74 -3.31 2.73
C ALA A 393 10.01 -3.92 2.13
N ILE A 394 10.43 -3.41 0.98
CA ILE A 394 11.49 -4.00 0.15
C ILE A 394 12.61 -2.99 -0.14
N GLY A 395 13.78 -3.52 -0.47
CA GLY A 395 14.99 -2.73 -0.71
C GLY A 395 15.30 -1.80 0.47
N GLY A 396 15.56 -0.52 0.22
CA GLY A 396 15.68 0.49 1.27
C GLY A 396 14.56 0.51 2.33
N GLY A 397 13.33 0.13 1.96
CA GLY A 397 12.24 -0.05 2.92
C GLY A 397 12.48 -1.20 3.90
N PHE A 398 13.04 -2.31 3.41
CA PHE A 398 13.51 -3.40 4.26
C PHE A 398 14.76 -3.00 5.05
N GLU A 399 15.66 -2.20 4.49
CA GLU A 399 16.85 -1.70 5.21
C GLU A 399 16.45 -0.90 6.45
N VAL A 400 15.41 -0.07 6.39
CA VAL A 400 14.84 0.58 7.59
C VAL A 400 14.27 -0.44 8.57
N VAL A 401 13.50 -1.43 8.08
CA VAL A 401 12.88 -2.46 8.94
C VAL A 401 13.94 -3.30 9.66
N CYS A 402 15.00 -3.72 8.97
CA CYS A 402 15.97 -4.65 9.54
C CYS A 402 16.92 -4.00 10.56
N GLN A 403 16.99 -2.66 10.59
CA GLN A 403 17.75 -1.86 11.57
C GLN A 403 16.90 -1.45 12.79
N SER A 404 15.59 -1.72 12.78
CA SER A 404 14.74 -1.50 13.95
C SER A 404 15.01 -2.54 15.04
N ASP A 405 14.80 -2.18 16.31
CA ASP A 405 14.96 -3.10 17.44
C ASP A 405 13.95 -4.24 17.40
N TYR A 406 12.73 -3.95 17.00
CA TYR A 406 11.67 -4.93 16.83
C TYR A 406 10.83 -4.61 15.60
N VAL A 407 10.23 -5.66 15.03
CA VAL A 407 9.25 -5.54 13.97
C VAL A 407 7.89 -6.03 14.46
N VAL A 408 6.85 -5.22 14.28
CA VAL A 408 5.45 -5.61 14.47
C VAL A 408 4.82 -5.71 13.08
N SER A 409 5.02 -6.85 12.43
CA SER A 409 4.65 -7.02 11.02
C SER A 409 3.18 -7.39 10.86
N HIS A 410 2.55 -6.88 9.80
CA HIS A 410 1.25 -7.40 9.38
C HIS A 410 1.41 -8.72 8.62
N ALA A 411 0.41 -9.60 8.69
CA ALA A 411 0.42 -10.91 8.04
C ALA A 411 0.62 -10.87 6.50
N ASN A 412 0.31 -9.74 5.84
CA ASN A 412 0.48 -9.58 4.39
C ASN A 412 1.82 -8.97 3.96
N VAL A 413 2.78 -8.80 4.88
CA VAL A 413 4.03 -8.11 4.59
C VAL A 413 4.83 -8.86 3.52
N VAL A 414 5.48 -8.09 2.64
CA VAL A 414 6.46 -8.58 1.67
C VAL A 414 7.80 -7.94 2.01
N LEU A 415 8.79 -8.77 2.36
CA LEU A 415 10.12 -8.34 2.80
C LEU A 415 11.19 -8.88 1.88
N GLY A 416 12.23 -8.10 1.64
CA GLY A 416 13.41 -8.55 0.90
C GLY A 416 14.25 -7.41 0.33
N LEU A 417 15.45 -7.75 -0.12
CA LEU A 417 16.40 -6.85 -0.78
C LEU A 417 16.38 -7.16 -2.28
N VAL A 418 16.01 -6.18 -3.09
CA VAL A 418 15.64 -6.38 -4.51
C VAL A 418 16.45 -5.52 -5.48
N GLU A 419 17.44 -4.78 -4.97
CA GLU A 419 18.25 -3.80 -5.69
C GLU A 419 18.98 -4.40 -6.89
N THR A 420 19.34 -5.68 -6.82
CA THR A 420 20.02 -6.41 -7.91
C THR A 420 19.18 -6.48 -9.19
N LEU A 421 17.84 -6.43 -9.07
CA LEU A 421 16.92 -6.38 -10.21
C LEU A 421 17.04 -5.09 -11.02
N VAL A 422 17.46 -3.99 -10.39
CA VAL A 422 17.66 -2.70 -11.05
C VAL A 422 19.14 -2.38 -11.31
N GLY A 423 20.03 -3.35 -11.11
CA GLY A 423 21.46 -3.20 -11.35
C GLY A 423 22.23 -2.56 -10.18
N LEU A 424 21.67 -2.56 -8.98
CA LEU A 424 22.27 -2.01 -7.77
C LEU A 424 22.48 -3.10 -6.71
N ILE A 425 23.05 -2.73 -5.58
CA ILE A 425 23.04 -3.54 -4.35
C ILE A 425 22.43 -2.73 -3.20
N PRO A 426 21.97 -3.39 -2.12
CA PRO A 426 21.58 -2.70 -0.88
C PRO A 426 22.75 -1.89 -0.33
N ALA A 427 22.49 -0.65 0.06
CA ALA A 427 23.53 0.29 0.49
C ALA A 427 23.16 1.15 1.70
N GLY A 428 21.98 0.95 2.28
CA GLY A 428 21.56 1.52 3.56
C GLY A 428 21.89 0.61 4.75
N GLY A 429 22.80 -0.35 4.61
CA GLY A 429 23.16 -1.33 5.64
C GLY A 429 22.52 -2.70 5.48
N GLY A 430 21.82 -2.97 4.36
CA GLY A 430 21.10 -4.21 4.12
C GLY A 430 22.02 -5.43 3.96
N CYS A 431 23.14 -5.30 3.25
CA CYS A 431 24.10 -6.40 3.11
C CYS A 431 24.73 -6.71 4.46
N LYS A 432 25.21 -5.67 5.16
CA LYS A 432 25.79 -5.73 6.49
C LYS A 432 24.85 -6.39 7.50
N GLU A 433 23.58 -5.97 7.55
CA GLU A 433 22.66 -6.46 8.58
C GLU A 433 22.27 -7.91 8.34
N MET A 434 22.03 -8.29 7.08
CA MET A 434 21.74 -9.68 6.74
C MET A 434 22.95 -10.58 7.01
N LEU A 435 24.16 -10.09 6.72
CA LEU A 435 25.39 -10.79 7.07
C LEU A 435 25.51 -11.00 8.58
N TRP A 436 25.30 -9.95 9.37
CA TRP A 436 25.34 -10.05 10.83
C TRP A 436 24.34 -11.07 11.37
N ARG A 437 23.07 -11.03 10.92
CA ARG A 437 21.99 -11.95 11.33
C ARG A 437 22.33 -13.41 11.01
N TRP A 438 22.90 -13.67 9.83
CA TRP A 438 23.29 -15.03 9.42
C TRP A 438 24.58 -15.50 10.09
N MET A 439 25.50 -14.61 10.45
CA MET A 439 26.69 -14.96 11.23
C MET A 439 26.35 -15.46 12.64
N GLN A 440 25.19 -15.10 13.19
CA GLN A 440 24.71 -15.63 14.48
C GLN A 440 24.13 -17.06 14.40
N SER A 441 24.17 -17.71 13.24
CA SER A 441 23.64 -19.08 13.07
C SER A 441 24.65 -20.15 13.50
N GLU A 442 24.16 -21.34 13.85
CA GLU A 442 25.02 -22.47 14.22
C GLU A 442 25.89 -22.94 13.05
N GLU A 443 25.36 -22.84 11.83
CA GLU A 443 26.08 -23.17 10.60
C GLU A 443 27.28 -22.23 10.38
N SER A 444 27.11 -20.93 10.63
CA SER A 444 28.20 -19.94 10.55
C SER A 444 29.29 -20.15 11.59
N ASN A 445 28.96 -20.71 12.76
CA ASN A 445 29.97 -21.09 13.76
C ASN A 445 30.85 -22.25 13.26
N SER A 446 30.33 -23.09 12.36
CA SER A 446 31.04 -24.27 11.83
C SER A 446 31.75 -24.00 10.51
N ASP A 447 31.17 -23.14 9.64
CA ASP A 447 31.75 -22.73 8.37
C ASP A 447 31.67 -21.20 8.22
N PRO A 448 32.79 -20.46 8.28
CA PRO A 448 32.79 -19.00 8.13
C PRO A 448 32.38 -18.53 6.72
N ASN A 449 32.29 -19.43 5.74
CA ASN A 449 31.77 -19.12 4.41
C ASN A 449 30.24 -19.11 4.35
N PHE A 450 29.56 -19.73 5.31
CA PHE A 450 28.13 -20.01 5.24
C PHE A 450 27.30 -18.73 5.16
N ALA A 451 27.47 -17.78 6.09
CA ALA A 451 26.73 -16.53 6.09
C ALA A 451 26.94 -15.70 4.80
N PRO A 452 28.19 -15.43 4.35
CA PRO A 452 28.41 -14.74 3.08
C PRO A 452 27.68 -15.41 1.90
N LEU A 453 27.82 -16.72 1.73
CA LEU A 453 27.18 -17.45 0.62
C LEU A 453 25.65 -17.42 0.72
N LYS A 454 25.12 -17.58 1.93
CA LYS A 454 23.67 -17.56 2.15
C LYS A 454 23.06 -16.21 1.83
N VAL A 455 23.72 -15.13 2.25
CA VAL A 455 23.27 -13.75 2.01
C VAL A 455 23.45 -13.39 0.54
N PHE A 456 24.52 -13.88 -0.10
CA PHE A 456 24.76 -13.73 -1.52
C PHE A 456 23.63 -14.32 -2.36
N ASP A 457 23.15 -15.52 -2.01
CA ASP A 457 21.97 -16.11 -2.67
C ASP A 457 20.70 -15.27 -2.42
N LEU A 458 20.45 -14.84 -1.18
CA LEU A 458 19.24 -14.08 -0.85
C LEU A 458 19.17 -12.75 -1.63
N ILE A 459 20.26 -11.98 -1.65
CA ILE A 459 20.30 -10.66 -2.30
C ILE A 459 20.51 -10.81 -3.82
N GLY A 460 21.39 -11.72 -4.24
CA GLY A 460 21.71 -11.96 -5.65
C GLY A 460 20.50 -12.39 -6.47
N TYR A 461 19.65 -13.26 -5.91
CA TYR A 461 18.39 -13.66 -6.54
C TYR A 461 17.21 -12.73 -6.22
N ALA A 462 17.44 -11.62 -5.50
CA ALA A 462 16.39 -10.70 -5.05
C ALA A 462 15.23 -11.41 -4.34
N LYS A 463 15.56 -12.36 -3.45
CA LYS A 463 14.57 -13.21 -2.82
C LYS A 463 13.68 -12.38 -1.89
N THR A 464 12.37 -12.52 -2.06
CA THR A 464 11.36 -11.93 -1.16
C THR A 464 10.65 -13.01 -0.36
N ALA A 465 10.26 -12.69 0.86
CA ALA A 465 9.25 -13.43 1.62
C ALA A 465 7.91 -12.70 1.53
N THR A 466 6.83 -13.44 1.28
CA THR A 466 5.47 -12.87 1.08
C THR A 466 4.54 -13.07 2.28
N SER A 467 5.10 -13.58 3.38
CA SER A 467 4.45 -13.67 4.68
C SER A 467 5.49 -13.71 5.81
N PRO A 468 5.12 -13.42 7.06
CA PRO A 468 6.02 -13.59 8.20
C PRO A 468 6.59 -15.01 8.35
N ASN A 469 5.79 -16.03 8.03
CA ASN A 469 6.21 -17.43 8.08
C ASN A 469 7.31 -17.75 7.05
N GLU A 470 7.26 -17.11 5.86
CA GLU A 470 8.33 -17.22 4.86
C GLU A 470 9.55 -16.36 5.22
N ALA A 471 9.35 -15.27 5.97
CA ALA A 471 10.38 -14.31 6.33
C ALA A 471 11.32 -14.82 7.44
N LEU A 472 10.79 -15.57 8.41
CA LEU A 472 11.55 -16.11 9.55
C LEU A 472 12.72 -17.02 9.10
N PRO A 473 12.53 -18.05 8.25
CA PRO A 473 13.65 -18.89 7.77
C PRO A 473 14.69 -18.15 6.92
N HIS A 474 14.38 -16.93 6.46
CA HIS A 474 15.31 -16.09 5.72
C HIS A 474 15.99 -15.03 6.58
N LYS A 475 15.64 -14.98 7.87
CA LYS A 475 16.07 -13.94 8.83
C LYS A 475 15.70 -12.53 8.38
N PHE A 476 14.67 -12.40 7.54
CA PHE A 476 14.06 -11.10 7.25
C PHE A 476 13.29 -10.60 8.47
N LEU A 477 12.60 -11.51 9.15
CA LEU A 477 12.14 -11.36 10.53
C LEU A 477 12.95 -12.28 11.45
N LEU A 478 12.94 -11.95 12.73
CA LEU A 478 13.58 -12.71 13.80
C LEU A 478 12.51 -13.23 14.77
N GLU A 479 12.85 -14.25 15.57
CA GLU A 479 11.93 -14.86 16.54
C GLU A 479 11.37 -13.87 17.60
N LYS A 480 12.06 -12.74 17.80
CA LYS A 480 11.63 -11.67 18.70
C LYS A 480 10.52 -10.78 18.12
N ASP A 481 10.31 -10.83 16.79
CA ASP A 481 9.37 -9.96 16.09
C ASP A 481 7.93 -10.45 16.27
N LYS A 482 6.97 -9.53 16.26
CA LYS A 482 5.54 -9.83 16.43
C LYS A 482 4.82 -9.85 15.07
N VAL A 483 3.79 -10.69 14.97
CA VAL A 483 2.90 -10.78 13.81
C VAL A 483 1.50 -10.39 14.20
N VAL A 484 0.90 -9.48 13.44
CA VAL A 484 -0.46 -8.98 13.63
C VAL A 484 -1.31 -9.35 12.42
N ILE A 485 -2.48 -9.96 12.67
CA ILE A 485 -3.41 -10.36 11.60
C ILE A 485 -4.35 -9.21 11.21
N ASN A 486 -4.83 -8.41 12.18
CA ASN A 486 -5.60 -7.21 11.87
C ASN A 486 -4.68 -5.99 11.72
N ARG A 487 -4.65 -5.41 10.53
CA ARG A 487 -3.90 -4.20 10.24
C ARG A 487 -4.21 -3.02 11.17
N ASP A 488 -5.47 -2.85 11.60
CA ASP A 488 -5.86 -1.76 12.50
C ASP A 488 -5.24 -1.89 13.90
N ARG A 489 -4.75 -3.08 14.26
CA ARG A 489 -4.08 -3.37 15.54
C ARG A 489 -2.56 -3.19 15.49
N LEU A 490 -1.97 -2.87 14.33
CA LEU A 490 -0.52 -2.71 14.21
C LEU A 490 0.06 -1.68 15.17
N LEU A 491 -0.59 -0.51 15.25
CA LEU A 491 -0.12 0.57 16.12
C LEU A 491 -0.30 0.19 17.59
N TYR A 492 -1.49 -0.29 17.97
CA TYR A 492 -1.77 -0.76 19.31
C TYR A 492 -0.76 -1.82 19.80
N GLU A 493 -0.46 -2.84 19.00
CA GLU A 493 0.52 -3.88 19.37
C GLU A 493 1.96 -3.34 19.40
N SER A 494 2.26 -2.30 18.62
CA SER A 494 3.55 -1.59 18.67
C SER A 494 3.69 -0.77 19.95
N GLU A 495 2.66 -0.01 20.34
CA GLU A 495 2.63 0.75 21.61
C GLU A 495 2.76 -0.21 22.81
N LYS A 496 2.00 -1.31 22.79
CA LYS A 496 2.10 -2.35 23.82
C LYS A 496 3.49 -2.98 23.90
N LEU A 497 4.10 -3.32 22.76
CA LEU A 497 5.47 -3.84 22.74
C LEU A 497 6.46 -2.79 23.25
N LEU A 498 6.28 -1.52 22.90
CA LEU A 498 7.12 -0.44 23.37
C LEU A 498 7.06 -0.30 24.90
N GLU A 499 5.87 -0.37 25.49
CA GLU A 499 5.68 -0.37 26.95
C GLU A 499 6.34 -1.58 27.63
N GLU A 500 6.27 -2.76 27.01
CA GLU A 500 6.91 -3.99 27.49
C GLU A 500 8.44 -3.87 27.52
N ILE A 501 9.07 -3.27 26.50
CA ILE A 501 10.53 -3.21 26.36
C ILE A 501 11.18 -1.99 27.02
N HIS A 502 10.46 -0.87 27.17
CA HIS A 502 11.03 0.42 27.59
C HIS A 502 11.78 0.37 28.93
N LYS A 503 11.35 -0.48 29.87
CA LYS A 503 11.92 -0.50 31.24
C LYS A 503 13.38 -0.97 31.29
N ASP A 504 13.77 -1.85 30.39
CA ASP A 504 15.08 -2.52 30.40
C ASP A 504 15.84 -2.37 29.08
N TYR A 505 15.36 -1.49 28.20
CA TYR A 505 15.94 -1.31 26.88
C TYR A 505 17.38 -0.81 26.95
N LYS A 506 18.24 -1.43 26.15
CA LYS A 506 19.60 -0.98 25.86
C LYS A 506 19.86 -1.14 24.37
N PRO A 507 20.53 -0.16 23.75
CA PRO A 507 20.94 -0.30 22.36
C PRO A 507 21.77 -1.59 22.17
N PRO A 508 21.63 -2.27 21.02
CA PRO A 508 22.45 -3.41 20.68
C PRO A 508 23.93 -3.05 20.63
N LYS A 509 24.80 -4.02 20.87
CA LYS A 509 26.25 -3.85 20.69
C LYS A 509 26.57 -3.78 19.20
N GLN A 510 27.57 -2.97 18.86
CA GLN A 510 28.11 -2.92 17.52
C GLN A 510 28.71 -4.28 17.13
N PRO A 511 28.43 -4.76 15.92
CA PRO A 511 28.99 -6.01 15.43
C PRO A 511 30.47 -5.88 15.08
N VAL A 512 31.20 -6.97 15.22
CA VAL A 512 32.56 -7.14 14.69
C VAL A 512 32.53 -8.32 13.73
N PHE A 513 33.04 -8.11 12.52
CA PHE A 513 33.00 -9.11 11.45
C PHE A 513 34.38 -9.74 11.25
N LYS A 514 34.42 -11.07 11.16
CA LYS A 514 35.57 -11.85 10.67
C LYS A 514 35.12 -12.59 9.43
N LEU A 515 35.49 -12.09 8.27
CA LEU A 515 35.02 -12.60 6.98
C LEU A 515 36.16 -13.28 6.22
N PRO A 516 35.90 -14.35 5.43
CA PRO A 516 36.95 -15.09 4.74
C PRO A 516 37.68 -14.30 3.64
N GLY A 517 37.17 -13.15 3.20
CA GLY A 517 37.78 -12.38 2.12
C GLY A 517 37.73 -13.12 0.78
N SER A 518 38.86 -13.12 0.06
CA SER A 518 38.96 -13.74 -1.26
C SER A 518 38.54 -15.21 -1.29
N ALA A 519 38.78 -15.97 -0.21
CA ALA A 519 38.48 -17.41 -0.15
C ALA A 519 36.99 -17.74 -0.37
N VAL A 520 36.07 -16.92 0.17
CA VAL A 520 34.63 -17.09 -0.08
C VAL A 520 34.18 -16.39 -1.37
N ARG A 521 34.83 -15.28 -1.72
CA ARG A 521 34.53 -14.53 -2.95
C ARG A 521 34.77 -15.36 -4.20
N ASP A 522 35.82 -16.18 -4.23
CA ASP A 522 36.11 -17.06 -5.38
C ASP A 522 34.98 -18.08 -5.60
N LYS A 523 34.36 -18.59 -4.52
CA LYS A 523 33.18 -19.46 -4.61
C LYS A 523 31.97 -18.72 -5.19
N MET A 524 31.75 -17.47 -4.79
CA MET A 524 30.67 -16.64 -5.35
C MET A 524 30.91 -16.33 -6.82
N HIS A 525 32.16 -16.09 -7.22
CA HIS A 525 32.53 -15.92 -8.63
C HIS A 525 32.24 -17.19 -9.44
N GLU A 526 32.56 -18.37 -8.91
CA GLU A 526 32.22 -19.64 -9.57
C GLU A 526 30.70 -19.79 -9.78
N ILE A 527 29.89 -19.45 -8.78
CA ILE A 527 28.42 -19.43 -8.89
C ILE A 527 27.99 -18.49 -10.03
N LEU A 528 28.52 -17.26 -10.06
CA LEU A 528 28.20 -16.28 -11.10
C LEU A 528 28.63 -16.73 -12.49
N GLU A 529 29.81 -17.32 -12.63
CA GLU A 529 30.28 -17.86 -13.91
C GLU A 529 29.37 -18.96 -14.44
N ASN A 530 28.88 -19.84 -13.55
CA ASN A 530 27.95 -20.89 -13.94
C ASN A 530 26.61 -20.30 -14.37
N LEU A 531 26.06 -19.33 -13.62
CA LEU A 531 24.84 -18.62 -14.02
C LEU A 531 24.98 -17.88 -15.35
N TYR A 532 26.16 -17.31 -15.61
CA TYR A 532 26.47 -16.64 -16.86
C TYR A 532 26.55 -17.62 -18.04
N LYS A 533 27.28 -18.75 -17.86
CA LYS A 533 27.35 -19.85 -18.85
C LYS A 533 25.96 -20.41 -19.17
N ASP A 534 25.09 -20.51 -18.17
CA ASP A 534 23.71 -20.98 -18.30
C ASP A 534 22.74 -19.89 -18.82
N THR A 535 23.23 -18.70 -19.17
CA THR A 535 22.44 -17.55 -19.65
C THR A 535 21.34 -17.09 -18.68
N LYS A 536 21.48 -17.42 -17.39
CA LYS A 536 20.57 -16.95 -16.32
C LYS A 536 20.82 -15.49 -15.98
N ILE A 537 22.07 -15.05 -16.12
CA ILE A 537 22.49 -13.65 -16.04
C ILE A 537 23.27 -13.26 -17.29
N LEU A 538 23.25 -11.98 -17.63
CA LEU A 538 24.03 -11.40 -18.71
C LEU A 538 25.20 -10.57 -18.14
N ASP A 539 25.98 -9.92 -19.02
CA ASP A 539 27.21 -9.22 -18.65
C ASP A 539 27.04 -8.28 -17.46
N HIS A 540 25.95 -7.51 -17.43
CA HIS A 540 25.74 -6.57 -16.34
C HIS A 540 25.25 -7.25 -15.06
N GLY A 541 24.47 -8.34 -15.17
CA GLY A 541 24.13 -9.16 -14.00
C GLY A 541 25.36 -9.78 -13.35
N LEU A 542 26.35 -10.18 -14.16
CA LEU A 542 27.65 -10.65 -13.68
C LEU A 542 28.40 -9.56 -12.91
N GLU A 543 28.44 -8.33 -13.42
CA GLU A 543 29.12 -7.22 -12.74
C GLU A 543 28.45 -6.87 -11.39
N VAL A 544 27.12 -6.77 -11.37
CA VAL A 544 26.36 -6.53 -10.13
C VAL A 544 26.63 -7.63 -9.10
N GLY A 545 26.64 -8.88 -9.55
CA GLY A 545 26.99 -10.02 -8.71
C GLY A 545 28.41 -9.95 -8.14
N LYS A 546 29.40 -9.52 -8.93
CA LYS A 546 30.79 -9.36 -8.46
C LYS A 546 30.92 -8.28 -7.40
N GLN A 547 30.24 -7.14 -7.58
CA GLN A 547 30.22 -6.07 -6.58
C GLN A 547 29.56 -6.56 -5.28
N LEU A 548 28.43 -7.27 -5.36
CA LEU A 548 27.79 -7.89 -4.20
C LEU A 548 28.72 -8.90 -3.50
N ALA A 549 29.41 -9.76 -4.25
CA ALA A 549 30.36 -10.72 -3.72
C ALA A 549 31.54 -10.04 -3.01
N PHE A 550 32.02 -8.91 -3.55
CA PHE A 550 33.07 -8.10 -2.92
C PHE A 550 32.63 -7.61 -1.54
N VAL A 551 31.46 -6.98 -1.44
CA VAL A 551 30.90 -6.51 -0.15
C VAL A 551 30.73 -7.64 0.84
N LEU A 552 30.01 -8.72 0.46
CA LEU A 552 29.68 -9.81 1.38
C LEU A 552 30.90 -10.65 1.81
N SER A 553 32.00 -10.58 1.05
CA SER A 553 33.28 -11.18 1.43
C SER A 553 34.10 -10.33 2.42
N GLY A 554 33.69 -9.08 2.69
CA GLY A 554 34.46 -8.13 3.49
C GLY A 554 35.56 -7.41 2.70
N GLY A 555 35.38 -7.23 1.38
CA GLY A 555 36.36 -6.57 0.53
C GLY A 555 37.69 -7.32 0.49
N ASN A 556 38.80 -6.61 0.66
CA ASN A 556 40.15 -7.22 0.63
C ASN A 556 40.63 -7.73 1.99
N THR A 557 39.70 -8.13 2.87
CA THR A 557 40.02 -8.67 4.20
C THR A 557 40.51 -10.12 4.16
N SER A 558 40.78 -10.68 5.33
CA SER A 558 41.04 -12.10 5.59
C SER A 558 40.42 -12.49 6.93
N ILE A 559 40.24 -13.79 7.16
CA ILE A 559 39.58 -14.28 8.39
C ILE A 559 40.28 -13.86 9.69
N ASP A 560 41.59 -13.58 9.63
CA ASP A 560 42.40 -13.13 10.77
C ASP A 560 42.20 -11.65 11.12
N LYS A 561 41.52 -10.88 10.27
CA LYS A 561 41.29 -9.45 10.47
C LYS A 561 39.85 -9.21 10.92
N GLU A 562 39.71 -8.30 11.86
CA GLU A 562 38.41 -7.79 12.30
C GLU A 562 38.03 -6.59 11.44
N LEU A 563 36.80 -6.59 10.96
CA LEU A 563 36.15 -5.45 10.33
C LEU A 563 35.09 -4.90 11.28
N SER A 564 35.06 -3.59 11.40
CA SER A 564 33.98 -2.87 12.05
C SER A 564 32.72 -2.88 11.19
N GLU A 565 31.63 -2.42 11.78
CA GLU A 565 30.41 -2.16 11.02
C GLU A 565 30.59 -1.06 9.96
N ASP A 566 31.39 -0.03 10.27
CA ASP A 566 31.65 1.07 9.36
C ASP A 566 32.46 0.62 8.14
N ASP A 567 33.38 -0.33 8.30
CA ASP A 567 34.09 -0.93 7.16
C ASP A 567 33.11 -1.60 6.17
N LEU A 568 32.00 -2.19 6.64
CA LEU A 568 31.01 -2.78 5.74
C LEU A 568 30.09 -1.74 5.10
N TYR A 569 29.74 -0.66 5.83
CA TYR A 569 29.02 0.47 5.24
C TYR A 569 29.84 1.14 4.13
N ASP A 570 31.14 1.30 4.32
CA ASP A 570 32.04 1.85 3.31
C ASP A 570 32.09 0.97 2.05
N LEU A 571 32.16 -0.35 2.22
CA LEU A 571 32.11 -1.30 1.10
C LEU A 571 30.79 -1.26 0.34
N GLU A 572 29.66 -1.19 1.05
CA GLU A 572 28.33 -1.03 0.45
C GLU A 572 28.23 0.26 -0.37
N LEU A 573 28.70 1.38 0.19
CA LEU A 573 28.68 2.69 -0.45
C LEU A 573 29.56 2.69 -1.71
N GLU A 574 30.79 2.17 -1.63
CA GLU A 574 31.71 2.06 -2.76
C GLU A 574 31.10 1.24 -3.90
N ALA A 575 30.59 0.05 -3.59
CA ALA A 575 29.98 -0.83 -4.58
C ALA A 575 28.71 -0.23 -5.20
N PHE A 576 27.86 0.45 -4.42
CA PHE A 576 26.72 1.19 -4.95
C PHE A 576 27.16 2.29 -5.91
N MET A 577 28.15 3.10 -5.53
CA MET A 577 28.66 4.20 -6.34
C MET A 577 29.30 3.69 -7.64
N ASN A 578 30.01 2.56 -7.60
CA ASN A 578 30.54 1.91 -8.80
C ASN A 578 29.43 1.49 -9.76
N LEU A 579 28.33 0.93 -9.24
CA LEU A 579 27.22 0.44 -10.05
C LEU A 579 26.35 1.57 -10.61
N VAL A 580 25.97 2.56 -9.82
CA VAL A 580 25.04 3.64 -10.24
C VAL A 580 25.63 4.50 -11.37
N GLN A 581 26.95 4.61 -11.43
CA GLN A 581 27.67 5.31 -12.50
C GLN A 581 27.66 4.56 -13.84
N MET A 582 27.36 3.25 -13.85
CA MET A 582 27.34 2.46 -15.08
C MET A 582 26.11 2.78 -15.94
N PRO A 583 26.28 2.99 -17.27
CA PRO A 583 25.15 3.21 -18.17
C PRO A 583 24.11 2.08 -18.15
N LYS A 584 24.56 0.83 -18.07
CA LYS A 584 23.66 -0.34 -18.02
C LYS A 584 22.78 -0.38 -16.76
N THR A 585 23.27 0.11 -15.62
CA THR A 585 22.47 0.25 -14.39
C THR A 585 21.38 1.30 -14.59
N GLN A 586 21.76 2.45 -15.15
CA GLN A 586 20.83 3.54 -15.43
C GLN A 586 19.74 3.12 -16.43
N GLU A 587 20.09 2.29 -17.42
CA GLU A 587 19.12 1.67 -18.33
C GLU A 587 18.13 0.75 -17.59
N ARG A 588 18.61 -0.10 -16.66
CA ARG A 588 17.74 -0.96 -15.85
C ARG A 588 16.79 -0.15 -14.98
N ILE A 589 17.30 0.89 -14.31
CA ILE A 589 16.49 1.79 -13.49
C ILE A 589 15.43 2.48 -14.34
N LYS A 590 15.82 3.09 -15.47
CA LYS A 590 14.90 3.77 -16.39
C LYS A 590 13.81 2.82 -16.90
N HIS A 591 14.18 1.63 -17.37
CA HIS A 591 13.22 0.64 -17.85
C HIS A 591 12.24 0.20 -16.75
N THR A 592 12.72 0.03 -15.52
CA THR A 592 11.88 -0.36 -14.38
C THR A 592 10.91 0.75 -14.02
N LEU A 593 11.35 2.01 -14.01
CA LEU A 593 10.49 3.17 -13.76
C LEU A 593 9.41 3.34 -14.84
N GLU A 594 9.74 3.06 -16.10
CA GLU A 594 8.81 3.19 -17.24
C GLU A 594 7.82 2.01 -17.33
N THR A 595 8.26 0.79 -17.08
CA THR A 595 7.48 -0.43 -17.36
C THR A 595 6.98 -1.17 -16.11
N GLY A 596 7.56 -0.86 -14.95
CA GLY A 596 7.36 -1.63 -13.72
C GLY A 596 8.00 -3.03 -13.75
N LYS A 597 8.84 -3.34 -14.74
CA LYS A 597 9.50 -4.64 -14.89
C LYS A 597 11.03 -4.48 -14.94
N PRO A 598 11.80 -5.43 -14.38
CA PRO A 598 13.25 -5.44 -14.52
C PRO A 598 13.70 -5.60 -15.98
N LEU A 599 14.82 -4.97 -16.34
CA LEU A 599 15.53 -5.17 -17.59
C LEU A 599 16.69 -6.15 -17.37
N VAL A 600 16.88 -7.09 -18.30
CA VAL A 600 18.01 -8.02 -18.30
C VAL A 600 18.94 -7.65 -19.44
N ASN A 601 20.15 -7.18 -19.12
CA ASN A 601 21.19 -6.68 -20.05
C ASN A 601 22.63 -6.95 -19.53
#